data_AF-A0A7W0YYV1-F1
#
_entry.id   AF-A0A7W0YYV1-F1
#
_cell.length_a   1.000
_cell.length_b   1.000
_cell.length_c   1.000
_cell.angle_alpha   90.00
_cell.angle_beta   90.00
_cell.angle_gamma   90.00
#
_symmetry.space_group_name_H-M   'P 1'
#
loop_
_entity.id
_entity.type
_entity.pdbx_description
1 polymer ?
#
loop_
_entity_poly.entity_id
_entity_poly.type
_entity_poly.pdbx_seq_one_letter_code
_entity_poly.pdbx_strand_id
1 'polypeptide(L)'
;MTRSDGRDPDAQRTAATRGVPVITDGLPSQVPDIDPDETGEWLESLDAVVGSAGRERARYILLRLLERARERQVGVPALRSTDYINTIPPEREPEFPGDEHIERRIRAYLRWNAAIMVHRAQRPGIGVGGHISTYASSAALYEVGFNHFFRGRDHPGGGDHIYFQGHASPGIYARAHLEGRLTDSQLDGVRQELSHPGGGLSSYPHPRLMPEFWEFPTVSMGLGPLNAIYQARFDRYLHHRGIKDTSDQRVWAFLGDGEMDEPESLGAIGIAAREELDNLTFVVNCNLQRLDGPVRGNGKIIQELESFFRGAGWNVIKVIWGRGWDVL
;
A
#
# COMPACT_ATOMS: atom_id res chain seq x y z
N MET A 1 69.28 -47.07 -13.72
CA MET A 1 69.67 -46.17 -14.82
C MET A 1 69.26 -44.76 -14.43
N THR A 2 70.17 -43.83 -14.61
CA THR A 2 70.10 -42.40 -14.34
C THR A 2 68.97 -41.71 -15.11
N ARG A 3 68.34 -40.68 -14.53
CA ARG A 3 68.48 -39.27 -14.95
C ARG A 3 67.58 -38.33 -14.17
N SER A 4 68.12 -37.13 -14.05
CA SER A 4 67.71 -35.93 -13.34
C SER A 4 66.86 -35.00 -14.20
N ASP A 5 66.40 -33.95 -13.51
CA ASP A 5 66.18 -32.58 -13.98
C ASP A 5 64.85 -32.16 -14.60
N GLY A 6 64.38 -31.00 -14.12
CA GLY A 6 63.49 -30.11 -14.85
C GLY A 6 62.42 -29.45 -13.98
N ARG A 7 62.76 -28.37 -13.28
CA ARG A 7 61.75 -27.38 -12.85
C ARG A 7 61.22 -26.68 -14.09
N ASP A 8 59.91 -26.39 -14.10
CA ASP A 8 59.35 -25.23 -14.78
C ASP A 8 58.30 -24.58 -13.86
N PRO A 9 58.48 -23.32 -13.41
CA PRO A 9 57.56 -22.66 -12.49
C PRO A 9 56.67 -21.66 -13.23
N ASP A 10 55.86 -22.08 -14.21
CA ASP A 10 54.72 -21.27 -14.65
C ASP A 10 53.73 -22.10 -15.50
N ALA A 11 52.64 -22.55 -14.88
CA ALA A 11 51.52 -23.17 -15.57
C ALA A 11 50.20 -22.60 -15.04
N GLN A 12 49.95 -21.38 -15.49
CA GLN A 12 48.66 -20.81 -15.92
C GLN A 12 47.36 -21.57 -15.61
N ARG A 13 46.43 -20.79 -15.03
CA ARG A 13 45.04 -20.56 -15.47
C ARG A 13 44.09 -21.77 -15.49
N THR A 14 43.13 -21.76 -14.57
CA THR A 14 41.74 -22.09 -14.90
C THR A 14 40.85 -20.91 -14.53
N ALA A 15 40.36 -20.24 -15.58
CA ALA A 15 39.38 -19.18 -15.50
C ALA A 15 38.00 -19.79 -15.25
N ALA A 16 37.35 -19.43 -14.15
CA ALA A 16 35.91 -19.55 -14.02
C ALA A 16 35.28 -18.26 -14.52
N THR A 17 34.85 -18.26 -15.78
CA THR A 17 33.96 -17.26 -16.36
C THR A 17 32.61 -17.32 -15.63
N ARG A 18 32.43 -16.47 -14.61
CA ARG A 18 31.10 -16.14 -14.07
C ARG A 18 30.60 -14.88 -14.76
N GLY A 19 29.44 -15.02 -15.41
CA GLY A 19 28.81 -13.99 -16.22
C GLY A 19 28.63 -12.68 -15.46
N VAL A 20 28.78 -11.59 -16.21
CA VAL A 20 28.59 -10.21 -15.75
C VAL A 20 27.14 -10.03 -15.28
N PRO A 21 26.88 -9.68 -14.01
CA PRO A 21 25.55 -9.25 -13.59
C PRO A 21 25.36 -7.79 -14.00
N VAL A 22 24.23 -7.52 -14.65
CA VAL A 22 23.78 -6.18 -15.03
C VAL A 22 23.23 -5.47 -13.78
N ILE A 23 23.64 -4.23 -13.57
CA ILE A 23 23.07 -3.32 -12.58
C ILE A 23 21.64 -2.95 -13.02
N THR A 24 20.62 -3.28 -12.22
CA THR A 24 19.25 -2.79 -12.41
C THR A 24 18.70 -2.18 -11.11
N ASP A 25 18.12 -0.98 -11.24
CA ASP A 25 17.19 -0.31 -10.32
C ASP A 25 17.57 -0.20 -8.81
N GLY A 26 18.65 0.50 -8.43
CA GLY A 26 18.64 1.16 -7.10
C GLY A 26 19.64 0.76 -6.02
N LEU A 27 20.50 -0.24 -6.22
CA LEU A 27 21.32 -0.88 -5.17
C LEU A 27 22.20 0.07 -4.31
N PRO A 28 22.46 -0.26 -3.01
CA PRO A 28 22.78 -1.61 -2.52
C PRO A 28 22.12 -2.07 -1.20
N SER A 29 21.71 -3.35 -1.14
CA SER A 29 21.61 -4.09 0.13
C SER A 29 22.44 -5.39 0.16
N GLN A 30 23.06 -5.81 -0.96
CA GLN A 30 23.90 -7.04 -1.01
C GLN A 30 25.13 -6.95 -1.92
N VAL A 31 25.67 -5.76 -2.16
CA VAL A 31 27.03 -5.62 -2.72
C VAL A 31 28.00 -5.65 -1.53
N PRO A 32 29.01 -6.53 -1.48
CA PRO A 32 30.06 -6.42 -0.48
C PRO A 32 30.69 -5.03 -0.63
N ASP A 33 30.59 -4.22 0.43
CA ASP A 33 31.31 -2.96 0.48
C ASP A 33 32.80 -3.27 0.34
N ILE A 34 33.40 -2.82 -0.77
CA ILE A 34 34.78 -3.10 -1.10
C ILE A 34 35.74 -2.28 -0.24
N ASP A 35 35.25 -1.19 0.37
CA ASP A 35 35.99 -0.32 1.28
C ASP A 35 35.05 0.31 2.33
N PRO A 36 34.74 -0.42 3.42
CA PRO A 36 33.84 0.06 4.48
C PRO A 36 34.33 1.33 5.19
N ASP A 37 35.65 1.54 5.25
CA ASP A 37 36.23 2.70 5.92
C ASP A 37 35.96 3.96 5.10
N GLU A 38 36.18 3.91 3.77
CA GLU A 38 35.84 5.02 2.87
C GLU A 38 34.33 5.33 2.90
N THR A 39 33.47 4.31 2.85
CA THR A 39 32.02 4.49 2.96
C THR A 39 31.63 5.17 4.29
N GLY A 40 32.27 4.76 5.40
CA GLY A 40 32.12 5.37 6.72
C GLY A 40 32.46 6.86 6.72
N GLU A 41 33.59 7.25 6.14
CA GLU A 41 34.02 8.65 6.07
C GLU A 41 33.02 9.54 5.30
N TRP A 42 32.44 9.02 4.21
CA TRP A 42 31.41 9.75 3.45
C TRP A 42 30.11 9.93 4.26
N LEU A 43 29.69 8.91 5.00
CA LEU A 43 28.51 8.98 5.86
C LEU A 43 28.73 9.95 7.03
N GLU A 44 29.87 9.86 7.71
CA GLU A 44 30.25 10.79 8.79
C GLU A 44 30.31 12.23 8.28
N SER A 45 30.83 12.44 7.07
CA SER A 45 30.86 13.76 6.42
C SER A 45 29.44 14.31 6.19
N LEU A 46 28.50 13.46 5.78
CA LEU A 46 27.11 13.87 5.61
C LEU A 46 26.46 14.23 6.95
N ASP A 47 26.64 13.39 7.97
CA ASP A 47 26.11 13.62 9.31
C ASP A 47 26.68 14.89 9.94
N ALA A 48 27.98 15.14 9.76
CA ALA A 48 28.64 16.36 10.19
C ALA A 48 28.03 17.60 9.54
N VAL A 49 27.70 17.55 8.24
CA VAL A 49 27.01 18.65 7.54
C VAL A 49 25.59 18.85 8.10
N VAL A 50 24.85 17.77 8.35
CA VAL A 50 23.50 17.86 8.94
C VAL A 50 23.55 18.49 10.32
N GLY A 51 24.50 18.05 11.17
CA GLY A 51 24.66 18.52 12.54
C GLY A 51 25.17 19.97 12.64
N SER A 52 26.10 20.38 11.76
CA SER A 52 26.71 21.71 11.82
C SER A 52 25.99 22.77 11.00
N ALA A 53 25.48 22.42 9.81
CA ALA A 53 24.95 23.36 8.82
C ALA A 53 23.46 23.12 8.49
N GLY A 54 22.85 22.11 9.08
CA GLY A 54 21.42 21.84 8.97
C GLY A 54 20.99 21.07 7.71
N ARG A 55 19.72 20.66 7.71
CA ARG A 55 19.14 19.78 6.67
C ARG A 55 19.12 20.40 5.28
N GLU A 56 18.91 21.71 5.17
CA GLU A 56 18.90 22.39 3.86
C GLU A 56 20.25 22.35 3.17
N ARG A 57 21.34 22.56 3.92
CA ARG A 57 22.70 22.49 3.38
C ARG A 57 23.06 21.06 2.97
N ALA A 58 22.74 20.08 3.80
CA ALA A 58 22.95 18.67 3.48
C ALA A 58 22.21 18.28 2.19
N ARG A 59 20.95 18.69 2.05
CA ARG A 59 20.15 18.48 0.83
C ARG A 59 20.82 19.11 -0.40
N TYR A 60 21.31 20.34 -0.28
CA TYR A 60 22.02 21.01 -1.38
C TYR A 60 23.26 20.22 -1.83
N ILE A 61 24.09 19.76 -0.89
CA ILE A 61 25.30 18.98 -1.21
C ILE A 61 24.95 17.67 -1.91
N LEU A 62 23.96 16.93 -1.40
CA LEU A 62 23.50 15.69 -2.03
C LEU A 62 23.02 15.91 -3.47
N LEU A 63 22.26 16.98 -3.73
CA LEU A 63 21.82 17.32 -5.09
C LEU A 63 23.00 17.62 -6.03
N ARG A 64 24.03 18.33 -5.55
CA ARG A 64 25.25 18.60 -6.32
C ARG A 64 26.08 17.35 -6.59
N LEU A 65 26.14 16.41 -5.65
CA LEU A 65 26.79 15.12 -5.84
C LEU A 65 26.06 14.28 -6.89
N LEU A 66 24.73 14.24 -6.85
CA LEU A 66 23.91 13.55 -7.86
C LEU A 66 24.07 14.16 -9.26
N GLU A 67 24.10 15.48 -9.36
CA GLU A 67 24.37 16.19 -10.61
C GLU A 67 25.74 15.80 -11.17
N ARG A 68 26.79 15.84 -10.34
CA ARG A 68 28.15 15.44 -10.74
C ARG A 68 28.24 13.96 -11.11
N ALA A 69 27.53 13.08 -10.41
CA ALA A 69 27.49 11.65 -10.71
C ALA A 69 26.83 11.38 -12.07
N ARG A 70 25.78 12.14 -12.44
CA ARG A 70 25.17 12.09 -13.78
C ARG A 70 26.12 12.57 -14.87
N GLU A 71 26.79 13.70 -14.66
CA GLU A 71 27.81 14.21 -15.59
C GLU A 71 28.92 13.18 -15.85
N ARG A 72 29.30 12.43 -14.81
CA ARG A 72 30.33 11.40 -14.84
C ARG A 72 29.81 10.01 -15.27
N GLN A 73 28.52 9.88 -15.60
CA GLN A 73 27.90 8.62 -16.00
C GLN A 73 28.12 7.47 -15.00
N VAL A 74 28.15 7.79 -13.70
CA VAL A 74 28.35 6.82 -12.61
C VAL A 74 27.17 5.84 -12.47
N GLY A 75 26.06 6.06 -13.20
CA GLY A 75 24.93 5.15 -13.23
C GLY A 75 24.14 5.14 -11.92
N VAL A 76 23.75 6.32 -11.43
CA VAL A 76 22.90 6.41 -10.24
C VAL A 76 21.45 6.10 -10.64
N PRO A 77 20.80 5.09 -10.04
CA PRO A 77 19.41 4.76 -10.30
C PRO A 77 18.53 6.00 -10.07
N ALA A 78 17.43 6.11 -10.81
CA ALA A 78 16.43 7.10 -10.48
C ALA A 78 15.97 6.84 -9.04
N LEU A 79 16.10 7.83 -8.14
CA LEU A 79 15.65 7.82 -6.74
C LEU A 79 14.13 7.60 -6.56
N ARG A 80 13.44 7.12 -7.59
CA ARG A 80 11.99 7.02 -7.67
C ARG A 80 11.47 5.71 -7.08
N SER A 81 12.31 4.70 -6.89
CA SER A 81 11.91 3.49 -6.20
C SER A 81 12.99 2.95 -5.27
N THR A 82 12.57 2.16 -4.29
CA THR A 82 13.43 1.55 -3.27
C THR A 82 13.39 0.03 -3.38
N ASP A 83 14.24 -0.69 -2.67
CA ASP A 83 14.28 -2.16 -2.68
C ASP A 83 12.90 -2.81 -2.47
N TYR A 84 12.71 -4.01 -3.03
CA TYR A 84 11.44 -4.75 -2.93
C TYR A 84 11.26 -5.42 -1.55
N ILE A 85 11.37 -4.61 -0.50
CA ILE A 85 11.25 -4.96 0.92
C ILE A 85 10.33 -3.95 1.63
N ASN A 86 10.06 -4.18 2.91
CA ASN A 86 9.27 -3.29 3.74
C ASN A 86 9.96 -1.93 3.89
N THR A 87 9.20 -0.83 3.87
CA THR A 87 9.76 0.51 4.10
C THR A 87 10.13 0.76 5.56
N ILE A 88 9.40 0.15 6.50
CA ILE A 88 9.69 0.22 7.93
C ILE A 88 10.43 -1.07 8.30
N PRO A 89 11.70 -1.01 8.72
CA PRO A 89 12.45 -2.20 9.11
C PRO A 89 12.02 -2.68 10.52
N PRO A 90 12.26 -3.96 10.88
CA PRO A 90 11.80 -4.53 12.14
C PRO A 90 12.25 -3.77 13.39
N GLU A 91 13.46 -3.18 13.38
CA GLU A 91 14.01 -2.42 14.52
C GLU A 91 13.29 -1.09 14.75
N ARG A 92 12.52 -0.63 13.75
CA ARG A 92 11.71 0.59 13.82
C ARG A 92 10.21 0.29 13.84
N GLU A 93 9.81 -0.97 13.82
CA GLU A 93 8.40 -1.37 13.96
C GLU A 93 7.94 -1.08 15.40
N PRO A 94 6.84 -0.34 15.60
CA PRO A 94 6.28 -0.16 16.93
C PRO A 94 5.68 -1.47 17.45
N GLU A 95 5.57 -1.58 18.77
CA GLU A 95 4.84 -2.70 19.39
C GLU A 95 3.38 -2.70 18.91
N PHE A 96 2.87 -3.88 18.55
CA PHE A 96 1.48 -4.02 18.10
C PHE A 96 0.54 -3.84 19.31
N PRO A 97 -0.39 -2.86 19.28
CA PRO A 97 -1.16 -2.49 20.47
C PRO A 97 -2.30 -3.46 20.82
N GLY A 98 -2.65 -4.39 19.91
CA GLY A 98 -3.79 -5.29 20.07
C GLY A 98 -3.42 -6.72 20.48
N ASP A 99 -4.44 -7.52 20.77
CA ASP A 99 -4.28 -8.97 20.97
C ASP A 99 -4.32 -9.67 19.60
N GLU A 100 -3.15 -10.05 19.08
CA GLU A 100 -3.03 -10.72 17.79
C GLU A 100 -3.84 -12.02 17.70
N HIS A 101 -4.02 -12.75 18.80
CA HIS A 101 -4.76 -14.01 18.79
C HIS A 101 -6.25 -13.76 18.64
N ILE A 102 -6.81 -12.83 19.43
CA ILE A 102 -8.22 -12.45 19.36
C ILE A 102 -8.53 -11.82 17.99
N GLU A 103 -7.71 -10.88 17.54
CA GLU A 103 -7.93 -10.20 16.25
C GLU A 103 -7.84 -11.17 15.06
N ARG A 104 -6.94 -12.16 15.13
CA ARG A 104 -6.88 -13.24 14.11
C ARG A 104 -8.15 -14.09 14.10
N ARG A 105 -8.73 -14.38 15.27
CA ARG A 105 -10.00 -15.13 15.38
C ARG A 105 -11.17 -14.34 14.82
N ILE A 106 -11.30 -13.05 15.18
CA ILE A 106 -12.32 -12.16 14.64
C ILE A 106 -12.22 -12.12 13.11
N ARG A 107 -11.02 -11.88 12.57
CA ARG A 107 -10.79 -11.86 11.12
C ARG A 107 -11.15 -13.18 10.43
N ALA A 108 -10.99 -14.33 11.10
CA ALA A 108 -11.42 -15.62 10.57
C ALA A 108 -12.96 -15.71 10.45
N TYR A 109 -13.70 -15.24 11.46
CA TYR A 109 -15.17 -15.17 11.41
C TYR A 109 -15.66 -14.23 10.31
N LEU A 110 -15.01 -13.08 10.14
CA LEU A 110 -15.36 -12.12 9.11
C LEU A 110 -15.14 -12.67 7.70
N ARG A 111 -14.00 -13.33 7.47
CA ARG A 111 -13.73 -14.04 6.20
C ARG A 111 -14.76 -15.13 5.91
N TRP A 112 -15.11 -15.91 6.93
CA TRP A 112 -16.13 -16.95 6.80
C TRP A 112 -17.49 -16.37 6.42
N ASN A 113 -17.97 -15.38 7.18
CA ASN A 113 -19.27 -14.75 6.94
C ASN A 113 -19.32 -14.08 5.55
N ALA A 114 -18.26 -13.37 5.15
CA ALA A 114 -18.19 -12.75 3.82
C ALA A 114 -18.25 -13.80 2.69
N ALA A 115 -17.50 -14.90 2.81
CA ALA A 115 -17.48 -15.96 1.81
C ALA A 115 -18.83 -16.70 1.72
N ILE A 116 -19.42 -17.06 2.86
CA ILE A 116 -20.70 -17.78 2.91
C ILE A 116 -21.86 -16.91 2.45
N MET A 117 -21.86 -15.61 2.78
CA MET A 117 -22.85 -14.66 2.29
C MET A 117 -22.89 -14.64 0.76
N VAL A 118 -21.73 -14.51 0.11
CA VAL A 118 -21.64 -14.55 -1.35
C VAL A 118 -22.03 -15.93 -1.90
N HIS A 119 -21.54 -17.01 -1.28
CA HIS A 119 -21.84 -18.38 -1.73
C HIS A 119 -23.36 -18.67 -1.69
N ARG A 120 -24.06 -18.29 -0.62
CA ARG A 120 -25.52 -18.45 -0.50
C ARG A 120 -26.28 -17.67 -1.56
N ALA A 121 -25.77 -16.52 -1.98
CA ALA A 121 -26.36 -15.70 -3.04
C ALA A 121 -26.15 -16.30 -4.45
N GLN A 122 -25.23 -17.27 -4.62
CA GLN A 122 -25.01 -18.01 -5.86
C GLN A 122 -25.88 -19.26 -6.04
N ARG A 123 -26.72 -19.60 -5.04
CA ARG A 123 -27.54 -20.82 -5.13
C ARG A 123 -28.49 -20.78 -6.34
N PRO A 124 -28.85 -21.96 -6.90
CA PRO A 124 -29.82 -22.04 -8.00
C PRO A 124 -31.10 -21.26 -7.68
N GLY A 125 -31.57 -20.47 -8.65
CA GLY A 125 -32.75 -19.61 -8.50
C GLY A 125 -32.46 -18.16 -8.06
N ILE A 126 -31.23 -17.83 -7.64
CA ILE A 126 -30.83 -16.45 -7.28
C ILE A 126 -29.72 -15.94 -8.20
N GLY A 127 -28.49 -16.47 -8.07
CA GLY A 127 -27.39 -16.20 -9.02
C GLY A 127 -27.00 -14.72 -9.19
N VAL A 128 -26.98 -13.92 -8.12
CA VAL A 128 -26.83 -12.43 -8.18
C VAL A 128 -25.38 -11.92 -8.22
N GLY A 129 -24.41 -12.79 -8.48
CA GLY A 129 -22.97 -12.43 -8.44
C GLY A 129 -22.42 -12.12 -7.03
N GLY A 130 -21.16 -11.71 -6.95
CA GLY A 130 -20.47 -11.36 -5.70
C GLY A 130 -18.99 -11.74 -5.73
N HIS A 131 -18.16 -11.04 -4.96
CA HIS A 131 -16.71 -11.22 -4.94
C HIS A 131 -16.27 -11.73 -3.56
N ILE A 132 -15.40 -12.74 -3.54
CA ILE A 132 -14.84 -13.31 -2.31
C ILE A 132 -13.38 -12.88 -2.14
N SER A 133 -12.60 -12.96 -3.22
CA SER A 133 -11.14 -12.79 -3.19
C SER A 133 -10.69 -11.36 -2.82
N THR A 134 -11.43 -10.34 -3.24
CA THR A 134 -11.09 -8.93 -2.97
C THR A 134 -10.99 -8.65 -1.47
N TYR A 135 -12.04 -8.97 -0.70
CA TYR A 135 -11.99 -8.82 0.75
C TYR A 135 -11.01 -9.80 1.39
N ALA A 136 -10.93 -11.06 0.91
CA ALA A 136 -10.01 -12.04 1.49
C ALA A 136 -8.54 -11.56 1.51
N SER A 137 -8.10 -10.93 0.41
CA SER A 137 -6.74 -10.36 0.28
C SER A 137 -6.52 -9.12 1.14
N SER A 138 -7.54 -8.28 1.32
CA SER A 138 -7.45 -7.00 2.05
C SER A 138 -7.95 -7.05 3.50
N ALA A 139 -8.48 -8.19 3.97
CA ALA A 139 -9.13 -8.29 5.27
C ALA A 139 -8.23 -7.80 6.42
N ALA A 140 -6.95 -8.15 6.42
CA ALA A 140 -6.03 -7.69 7.46
C ALA A 140 -5.87 -6.16 7.47
N LEU A 141 -5.84 -5.52 6.30
CA LEU A 141 -5.72 -4.06 6.17
C LEU A 141 -6.95 -3.36 6.75
N TYR A 142 -8.16 -3.85 6.42
CA TYR A 142 -9.40 -3.32 6.97
C TYR A 142 -9.49 -3.56 8.48
N GLU A 143 -9.20 -4.77 8.96
CA GLU A 143 -9.36 -5.09 10.38
C GLU A 143 -8.39 -4.32 11.27
N VAL A 144 -7.13 -4.11 10.84
CA VAL A 144 -6.21 -3.21 11.54
C VAL A 144 -6.76 -1.79 11.54
N GLY A 145 -7.29 -1.32 10.41
CA GLY A 145 -7.97 -0.03 10.31
C GLY A 145 -9.10 0.11 11.31
N PHE A 146 -10.03 -0.84 11.35
CA PHE A 146 -11.18 -0.81 12.26
C PHE A 146 -10.80 -0.90 13.74
N ASN A 147 -9.79 -1.70 14.10
CA ASN A 147 -9.44 -1.91 15.50
C ASN A 147 -8.61 -0.75 16.07
N HIS A 148 -7.80 -0.07 15.24
CA HIS A 148 -6.75 0.82 15.74
C HIS A 148 -6.72 2.22 15.13
N PHE A 149 -7.41 2.47 14.01
CA PHE A 149 -7.28 3.74 13.27
C PHE A 149 -8.60 4.47 13.02
N PHE A 150 -9.61 3.77 12.52
CA PHE A 150 -10.82 4.39 11.99
C PHE A 150 -11.67 5.04 13.09
N ARG A 151 -11.98 6.32 12.90
CA ARG A 151 -12.86 7.08 13.78
C ARG A 151 -14.28 7.10 13.24
N GLY A 152 -15.24 6.64 14.04
CA GLY A 152 -16.67 6.72 13.72
C GLY A 152 -17.21 8.15 13.78
N ARG A 153 -18.41 8.38 13.22
CA ARG A 153 -19.06 9.70 13.16
C ARG A 153 -19.22 10.39 14.51
N ASP A 154 -19.39 9.62 15.58
CA ASP A 154 -19.58 10.12 16.95
C ASP A 154 -18.27 10.43 17.69
N HIS A 155 -17.12 10.26 17.04
CA HIS A 155 -15.83 10.63 17.62
C HIS A 155 -15.78 12.17 17.87
N PRO A 156 -15.24 12.65 19.01
CA PRO A 156 -15.25 14.08 19.35
C PRO A 156 -14.63 15.00 18.30
N GLY A 157 -13.58 14.54 17.62
CA GLY A 157 -12.90 15.27 16.52
C GLY A 157 -13.55 15.10 15.14
N GLY A 158 -14.72 14.46 15.06
CA GLY A 158 -15.36 14.04 13.82
C GLY A 158 -14.90 12.67 13.32
N GLY A 159 -15.73 12.04 12.50
CA GLY A 159 -15.43 10.74 11.89
C GLY A 159 -14.52 10.82 10.67
N ASP A 160 -13.82 9.73 10.41
CA ASP A 160 -12.99 9.57 9.22
C ASP A 160 -13.85 9.30 7.98
N HIS A 161 -13.36 9.72 6.82
CA HIS A 161 -13.96 9.45 5.52
C HIS A 161 -13.31 8.22 4.90
N ILE A 162 -14.01 7.08 4.91
CA ILE A 162 -13.45 5.80 4.46
C ILE A 162 -14.09 5.39 3.13
N TYR A 163 -13.31 5.49 2.06
CA TYR A 163 -13.67 5.02 0.72
C TYR A 163 -13.32 3.54 0.61
N PHE A 164 -14.24 2.70 1.08
CA PHE A 164 -14.13 1.23 0.96
C PHE A 164 -14.09 0.81 -0.50
N GLN A 165 -13.24 -0.17 -0.83
CA GLN A 165 -13.23 -0.76 -2.16
C GLN A 165 -14.58 -1.45 -2.42
N GLY A 166 -15.26 -1.10 -3.52
CA GLY A 166 -16.64 -1.53 -3.75
C GLY A 166 -16.84 -3.05 -3.66
N HIS A 167 -15.98 -3.82 -4.33
CA HIS A 167 -16.04 -5.29 -4.33
C HIS A 167 -15.68 -5.95 -2.98
N ALA A 168 -15.19 -5.18 -2.00
CA ALA A 168 -14.95 -5.66 -0.64
C ALA A 168 -16.19 -5.53 0.28
N SER A 169 -17.33 -5.03 -0.24
CA SER A 169 -18.57 -4.84 0.52
C SER A 169 -19.02 -6.07 1.35
N PRO A 170 -18.87 -7.34 0.91
CA PRO A 170 -19.30 -8.47 1.74
C PRO A 170 -18.54 -8.58 3.07
N GLY A 171 -17.28 -8.13 3.10
CA GLY A 171 -16.50 -8.07 4.34
C GLY A 171 -17.00 -7.04 5.32
N ILE A 172 -17.40 -5.87 4.81
CA ILE A 172 -17.96 -4.80 5.63
C ILE A 172 -19.32 -5.19 6.19
N TYR A 173 -20.15 -5.88 5.39
CA TYR A 173 -21.40 -6.47 5.88
C TYR A 173 -21.16 -7.57 6.91
N ALA A 174 -20.17 -8.44 6.69
CA ALA A 174 -19.80 -9.48 7.67
C ALA A 174 -19.38 -8.87 9.01
N ARG A 175 -18.65 -7.75 9.00
CA ARG A 175 -18.26 -7.04 10.22
C ARG A 175 -19.45 -6.36 10.88
N ALA A 176 -20.24 -5.61 10.12
CA ALA A 176 -21.45 -4.98 10.64
C ALA A 176 -22.43 -6.00 11.27
N HIS A 177 -22.51 -7.20 10.70
CA HIS A 177 -23.28 -8.30 11.28
C HIS A 177 -22.70 -8.78 12.62
N LEU A 178 -21.38 -8.99 12.70
CA LEU A 178 -20.72 -9.40 13.95
C LEU A 178 -20.84 -8.33 15.05
N GLU A 179 -20.93 -7.06 14.67
CA GLU A 179 -21.20 -5.91 15.55
C GLU A 179 -22.69 -5.77 15.93
N GLY A 180 -23.58 -6.64 15.42
CA GLY A 180 -25.02 -6.60 15.69
C GLY A 180 -25.77 -5.49 14.94
N ARG A 181 -25.16 -4.84 13.94
CA ARG A 181 -25.78 -3.78 13.13
C ARG A 181 -26.58 -4.31 11.95
N LEU A 182 -26.33 -5.55 11.53
CA LEU A 182 -27.07 -6.24 10.46
C LEU A 182 -27.56 -7.61 10.93
N THR A 183 -28.77 -7.97 10.53
CA THR A 183 -29.42 -9.24 10.87
C THR A 183 -29.11 -10.35 9.86
N ASP A 184 -29.25 -11.61 10.27
CA ASP A 184 -29.13 -12.78 9.38
C ASP A 184 -30.03 -12.65 8.14
N SER A 185 -31.27 -12.19 8.33
CA SER A 185 -32.23 -11.99 7.24
C SER A 185 -31.77 -10.95 6.23
N GLN A 186 -31.04 -9.90 6.65
CA GLN A 186 -30.49 -8.92 5.71
C GLN A 186 -29.31 -9.51 4.93
N LEU A 187 -28.46 -10.30 5.60
CA LEU A 187 -27.32 -10.97 4.97
C LEU A 187 -27.76 -11.98 3.90
N ASP A 188 -28.82 -12.75 4.16
CA ASP A 188 -29.40 -13.68 3.18
C ASP A 188 -30.05 -12.95 1.97
N GLY A 189 -30.37 -11.66 2.13
CA GLY A 189 -30.88 -10.75 1.11
C GLY A 189 -29.82 -9.95 0.36
N VAL A 190 -28.51 -10.24 0.50
CA VAL A 190 -27.47 -9.51 -0.24
C VAL A 190 -27.75 -9.51 -1.75
N ARG A 191 -27.64 -8.34 -2.38
CA ARG A 191 -27.94 -8.06 -3.80
C ARG A 191 -29.40 -8.34 -4.22
N GLN A 192 -30.30 -8.50 -3.27
CA GLN A 192 -31.73 -8.78 -3.51
C GLN A 192 -32.61 -7.74 -2.81
N GLU A 193 -32.30 -6.46 -3.02
CA GLU A 193 -32.91 -5.32 -2.31
C GLU A 193 -34.43 -5.20 -2.51
N LEU A 194 -34.93 -5.67 -3.66
CA LEU A 194 -36.36 -5.69 -3.98
C LEU A 194 -36.99 -7.09 -3.81
N SER A 195 -36.27 -8.15 -4.18
CA SER A 195 -36.83 -9.50 -4.30
C SER A 195 -36.78 -10.31 -3.00
N HIS A 196 -35.94 -9.92 -2.04
CA HIS A 196 -35.86 -10.61 -0.75
C HIS A 196 -36.91 -10.06 0.24
N PRO A 197 -37.77 -10.90 0.84
CA PRO A 197 -38.88 -10.43 1.70
C PRO A 197 -38.45 -9.60 2.92
N GLY A 198 -37.25 -9.82 3.45
CA GLY A 198 -36.69 -9.07 4.58
C GLY A 198 -35.95 -7.79 4.18
N GLY A 199 -36.06 -7.36 2.91
CA GLY A 199 -35.14 -6.41 2.31
C GLY A 199 -33.78 -7.04 2.02
N GLY A 200 -32.88 -6.27 1.39
CA GLY A 200 -31.57 -6.74 0.99
C GLY A 200 -30.47 -5.70 1.18
N LEU A 201 -29.23 -6.16 1.09
CA LEU A 201 -28.05 -5.30 1.15
C LEU A 201 -27.60 -4.98 -0.27
N SER A 202 -27.25 -3.72 -0.54
CA SER A 202 -26.77 -3.32 -1.86
C SER A 202 -25.50 -4.08 -2.27
N SER A 203 -25.28 -4.24 -3.57
CA SER A 203 -24.08 -4.92 -4.07
C SER A 203 -22.78 -4.22 -3.67
N TYR A 204 -22.80 -2.89 -3.64
CA TYR A 204 -21.65 -2.02 -3.41
C TYR A 204 -22.05 -0.80 -2.57
N PRO A 205 -21.10 0.08 -2.20
CA PRO A 205 -21.40 1.32 -1.50
C PRO A 205 -22.33 2.24 -2.29
N HIS A 206 -23.62 2.18 -1.99
CA HIS A 206 -24.67 2.96 -2.64
C HIS A 206 -25.47 3.74 -1.59
N PRO A 207 -25.06 4.97 -1.23
CA PRO A 207 -25.75 5.78 -0.22
C PRO A 207 -27.22 6.04 -0.55
N ARG A 208 -27.57 6.13 -1.85
CA ARG A 208 -28.97 6.30 -2.27
C ARG A 208 -29.84 5.07 -1.98
N LEU A 209 -29.25 3.88 -1.91
CA LEU A 209 -29.95 2.62 -1.62
C LEU A 209 -29.89 2.27 -0.13
N MET A 210 -28.79 2.59 0.54
CA MET A 210 -28.58 2.38 1.98
C MET A 210 -28.06 3.67 2.66
N PRO A 211 -28.92 4.70 2.85
CA PRO A 211 -28.51 6.03 3.30
C PRO A 211 -27.94 6.07 4.72
N GLU A 212 -28.34 5.12 5.57
CA GLU A 212 -27.88 5.01 6.95
C GLU A 212 -26.65 4.09 7.11
N PHE A 213 -26.08 3.61 6.00
CA PHE A 213 -24.95 2.67 6.04
C PHE A 213 -23.77 3.12 5.16
N TRP A 214 -24.02 3.41 3.88
CA TRP A 214 -22.96 3.77 2.95
C TRP A 214 -22.81 5.28 2.78
N GLU A 215 -21.58 5.75 2.60
CA GLU A 215 -21.26 7.17 2.47
C GLU A 215 -20.71 7.54 1.10
N PHE A 216 -19.75 6.76 0.59
CA PHE A 216 -19.01 7.09 -0.63
C PHE A 216 -19.16 5.98 -1.68
N PRO A 217 -19.68 6.29 -2.89
CA PRO A 217 -19.76 5.31 -3.97
C PRO A 217 -18.40 5.13 -4.67
N THR A 218 -17.90 3.89 -4.69
CA THR A 218 -16.52 3.58 -5.11
C THR A 218 -16.40 2.47 -6.14
N VAL A 219 -17.48 1.79 -6.51
CA VAL A 219 -17.38 0.62 -7.43
C VAL A 219 -17.07 0.99 -8.87
N SER A 220 -17.38 2.22 -9.28
CA SER A 220 -16.84 2.78 -10.51
C SER A 220 -15.38 3.17 -10.22
N MET A 221 -14.47 2.29 -10.61
CA MET A 221 -13.03 2.43 -10.36
C MET A 221 -12.50 3.78 -10.85
N GLY A 222 -11.49 4.32 -10.17
CA GLY A 222 -10.89 5.62 -10.47
C GLY A 222 -11.63 6.83 -9.89
N LEU A 223 -12.95 6.76 -9.70
CA LEU A 223 -13.69 7.86 -9.06
C LEU A 223 -13.41 7.96 -7.56
N GLY A 224 -13.24 6.82 -6.87
CA GLY A 224 -12.88 6.75 -5.46
C GLY A 224 -11.62 7.55 -5.09
N PRO A 225 -10.45 7.24 -5.70
CA PRO A 225 -9.20 7.95 -5.40
C PRO A 225 -9.26 9.44 -5.72
N LEU A 226 -9.82 9.81 -6.89
CA LEU A 226 -9.98 11.21 -7.27
C LEU A 226 -10.84 11.97 -6.24
N ASN A 227 -11.99 11.40 -5.87
CA ASN A 227 -12.90 12.01 -4.91
C ASN A 227 -12.25 12.13 -3.52
N ALA A 228 -11.54 11.10 -3.05
CA ALA A 228 -10.83 11.12 -1.77
C ALA A 228 -9.79 12.27 -1.68
N ILE A 229 -9.06 12.55 -2.77
CA ILE A 229 -8.15 13.71 -2.82
C ILE A 229 -8.90 15.02 -2.60
N TYR A 230 -10.02 15.20 -3.29
CA TYR A 230 -10.81 16.42 -3.17
C TYR A 230 -11.59 16.51 -1.85
N GLN A 231 -11.98 15.40 -1.25
CA GLN A 231 -12.55 15.35 0.10
C GLN A 231 -11.53 15.82 1.14
N ALA A 232 -10.31 15.28 1.10
CA ALA A 232 -9.26 15.69 2.03
C ALA A 232 -8.92 17.18 1.90
N ARG A 233 -8.90 17.68 0.65
CA ARG A 233 -8.75 19.11 0.37
C ARG A 233 -9.92 19.93 0.87
N PHE A 234 -11.14 19.41 0.78
CA PHE A 234 -12.34 20.10 1.27
C PHE A 234 -12.37 20.19 2.78
N ASP A 235 -11.92 19.15 3.50
CA ASP A 235 -11.75 19.20 4.96
C ASP A 235 -10.77 20.32 5.34
N ARG A 236 -9.59 20.37 4.68
CA ARG A 236 -8.62 21.46 4.87
C ARG A 236 -9.23 22.83 4.59
N TYR A 237 -10.05 22.96 3.55
CA TYR A 237 -10.79 24.18 3.27
C TYR A 237 -11.76 24.56 4.41
N LEU A 238 -12.56 23.62 4.92
CA LEU A 238 -13.50 23.88 6.02
C LEU A 238 -12.79 24.35 7.29
N HIS A 239 -11.69 23.68 7.65
CA HIS A 239 -10.88 24.03 8.80
C HIS A 239 -10.23 25.42 8.62
N HIS A 240 -9.55 25.68 7.50
CA HIS A 240 -8.91 26.98 7.24
C HIS A 240 -9.90 28.15 7.13
N ARG A 241 -11.15 27.87 6.76
CA ARG A 241 -12.23 28.87 6.70
C ARG A 241 -12.95 29.06 8.02
N GLY A 242 -12.62 28.29 9.06
CA GLY A 242 -13.30 28.35 10.36
C GLY A 242 -14.77 27.93 10.32
N ILE A 243 -15.16 27.11 9.33
CA ILE A 243 -16.55 26.65 9.17
C ILE A 243 -16.82 25.43 10.07
N LYS A 244 -15.87 24.51 10.12
CA LYS A 244 -15.90 23.30 10.95
C LYS A 244 -14.46 22.95 11.27
N ASP A 245 -14.20 22.57 12.53
CA ASP A 245 -12.91 21.97 12.85
C ASP A 245 -12.87 20.52 12.32
N THR A 246 -11.96 20.27 11.38
CA THR A 246 -11.74 18.95 10.78
C THR A 246 -10.30 18.47 10.99
N SER A 247 -9.54 19.07 11.91
CA SER A 247 -8.11 18.76 12.09
C SER A 247 -7.84 17.30 12.44
N ASP A 248 -8.81 16.67 13.10
CA ASP A 248 -8.76 15.29 13.57
C ASP A 248 -9.37 14.27 12.59
N GLN A 249 -9.98 14.73 11.49
CA GLN A 249 -10.60 13.86 10.49
C GLN A 249 -9.57 13.40 9.46
N ARG A 250 -9.59 12.11 9.13
CA ARG A 250 -8.75 11.52 8.08
C ARG A 250 -9.58 11.05 6.90
N VAL A 251 -8.98 11.04 5.72
CA VAL A 251 -9.54 10.42 4.52
C VAL A 251 -8.72 9.19 4.16
N TRP A 252 -9.38 8.04 4.09
CA TRP A 252 -8.78 6.75 3.73
C TRP A 252 -9.38 6.26 2.41
N ALA A 253 -8.53 6.03 1.40
CA ALA A 253 -8.94 5.45 0.13
C ALA A 253 -8.40 4.04 -0.05
N PHE A 254 -9.28 3.04 -0.06
CA PHE A 254 -8.92 1.65 -0.31
C PHE A 254 -9.06 1.32 -1.79
N LEU A 255 -7.95 1.00 -2.42
CA LEU A 255 -7.82 0.92 -3.88
C LEU A 255 -7.26 -0.46 -4.29
N GLY A 256 -7.59 -0.89 -5.51
CA GLY A 256 -6.91 -2.03 -6.13
C GLY A 256 -5.72 -1.56 -6.96
N ASP A 257 -4.64 -2.36 -7.02
CA ASP A 257 -3.54 -2.09 -7.95
C ASP A 257 -3.99 -2.09 -9.42
N GLY A 258 -4.94 -2.95 -9.80
CA GLY A 258 -5.58 -2.91 -11.12
C GLY A 258 -6.45 -1.69 -11.37
N GLU A 259 -7.06 -1.09 -10.33
CA GLU A 259 -7.82 0.17 -10.42
C GLU A 259 -6.90 1.37 -10.69
N MET A 260 -5.61 1.26 -10.37
CA MET A 260 -4.65 2.33 -10.62
C MET A 260 -4.33 2.54 -12.11
N ASP A 261 -4.81 1.66 -13.01
CA ASP A 261 -4.74 1.86 -14.46
C ASP A 261 -5.76 2.90 -14.97
N GLU A 262 -6.80 3.23 -14.18
CA GLU A 262 -7.76 4.28 -14.54
C GLU A 262 -7.08 5.66 -14.53
N PRO A 263 -7.26 6.50 -15.56
CA PRO A 263 -6.64 7.84 -15.60
C PRO A 263 -6.96 8.70 -14.37
N GLU A 264 -8.17 8.57 -13.83
CA GLU A 264 -8.65 9.30 -12.65
C GLU A 264 -7.91 8.89 -11.37
N SER A 265 -7.43 7.65 -11.28
CA SER A 265 -6.72 7.12 -10.11
C SER A 265 -5.38 7.82 -9.87
N LEU A 266 -4.65 8.14 -10.94
CA LEU A 266 -3.34 8.75 -10.87
C LEU A 266 -3.32 10.22 -11.33
N GLY A 267 -4.30 10.66 -12.12
CA GLY A 267 -4.28 11.97 -12.78
C GLY A 267 -4.24 13.17 -11.85
N ALA A 268 -4.70 13.03 -10.61
CA ALA A 268 -4.78 14.11 -9.63
C ALA A 268 -3.83 13.95 -8.42
N ILE A 269 -2.98 12.92 -8.36
CA ILE A 269 -2.16 12.67 -7.16
C ILE A 269 -1.20 13.83 -6.86
N GLY A 270 -0.75 14.60 -7.86
CA GLY A 270 0.07 15.79 -7.64
C GLY A 270 -0.64 16.92 -6.88
N ILE A 271 -1.98 16.94 -6.86
CA ILE A 271 -2.76 17.91 -6.08
C ILE A 271 -2.55 17.67 -4.58
N ALA A 272 -2.55 16.41 -4.15
CA ALA A 272 -2.40 16.08 -2.73
C ALA A 272 -1.07 16.60 -2.16
N ALA A 273 0.02 16.49 -2.91
CA ALA A 273 1.31 17.04 -2.49
C ALA A 273 1.34 18.57 -2.54
N ARG A 274 0.78 19.20 -3.58
CA ARG A 274 0.76 20.67 -3.70
C ARG A 274 -0.03 21.34 -2.59
N GLU A 275 -1.12 20.72 -2.15
CA GLU A 275 -1.99 21.23 -1.10
C GLU A 275 -1.63 20.65 0.29
N GLU A 276 -0.52 19.92 0.39
CA GLU A 276 0.00 19.31 1.63
C GLU A 276 -1.07 18.51 2.40
N LEU A 277 -1.80 17.65 1.69
CA LEU A 277 -2.91 16.86 2.25
C LEU A 277 -2.41 15.68 3.10
N ASP A 278 -1.77 15.98 4.22
CA ASP A 278 -1.33 15.02 5.22
C ASP A 278 -2.48 14.29 5.94
N ASN A 279 -3.74 14.75 5.78
CA ASN A 279 -4.96 14.09 6.24
C ASN A 279 -5.47 12.99 5.28
N LEU A 280 -4.81 12.79 4.13
CA LEU A 280 -5.16 11.75 3.15
C LEU A 280 -4.24 10.53 3.28
N THR A 281 -4.81 9.33 3.14
CA THR A 281 -4.05 8.09 3.07
C THR A 281 -4.65 7.16 2.01
N PHE A 282 -3.84 6.82 1.00
CA PHE A 282 -4.17 5.79 0.03
C PHE A 282 -3.65 4.44 0.50
N VAL A 283 -4.52 3.44 0.51
CA VAL A 283 -4.21 2.05 0.83
C VAL A 283 -4.45 1.23 -0.44
N VAL A 284 -3.37 0.99 -1.21
CA VAL A 284 -3.44 0.21 -2.44
C VAL A 284 -3.18 -1.26 -2.13
N ASN A 285 -4.18 -2.11 -2.35
CA ASN A 285 -4.07 -3.56 -2.20
C ASN A 285 -3.37 -4.15 -3.44
N CYS A 286 -2.05 -4.33 -3.35
CA CYS A 286 -1.23 -4.89 -4.40
C CYS A 286 -1.21 -6.43 -4.36
N ASN A 287 -2.33 -7.04 -4.75
CA ASN A 287 -2.40 -8.51 -4.92
C ASN A 287 -1.83 -8.98 -6.27
N LEU A 288 -1.31 -8.05 -7.08
CA LEU A 288 -0.64 -8.22 -8.37
C LEU A 288 -1.58 -8.63 -9.52
N GLN A 289 -2.90 -8.66 -9.28
CA GLN A 289 -3.91 -9.19 -10.19
C GLN A 289 -5.08 -8.22 -10.40
N ARG A 290 -5.59 -8.22 -11.62
CA ARG A 290 -6.92 -7.73 -11.99
C ARG A 290 -7.81 -8.91 -12.35
N LEU A 291 -9.05 -8.65 -12.76
CA LEU A 291 -10.05 -9.69 -12.99
C LEU A 291 -9.58 -10.80 -13.94
N ASP A 292 -8.94 -10.43 -15.04
CA ASP A 292 -8.55 -11.36 -16.12
C ASP A 292 -7.05 -11.70 -16.16
N GLY A 293 -6.29 -11.40 -15.09
CA GLY A 293 -4.87 -11.75 -15.03
C GLY A 293 -4.00 -10.74 -14.27
N PRO A 294 -2.66 -10.83 -14.36
CA PRO A 294 -1.77 -9.92 -13.65
C PRO A 294 -1.88 -8.49 -14.17
N VAL A 295 -1.70 -7.50 -13.28
CA VAL A 295 -1.69 -6.06 -13.66
C VAL A 295 -0.47 -5.75 -14.52
N ARG A 296 0.71 -6.26 -14.13
CA ARG A 296 1.98 -6.16 -14.86
C ARG A 296 2.69 -7.51 -14.86
N GLY A 297 2.33 -8.42 -15.76
CA GLY A 297 2.92 -9.78 -15.80
C GLY A 297 4.44 -9.81 -16.02
N ASN A 298 4.97 -8.87 -16.80
CA ASN A 298 6.42 -8.76 -17.10
C ASN A 298 7.09 -7.62 -16.33
N GLY A 299 6.45 -7.06 -15.31
CA GLY A 299 6.91 -5.89 -14.58
C GLY A 299 6.64 -6.01 -13.08
N LYS A 300 6.78 -4.89 -12.37
CA LYS A 300 6.59 -4.82 -10.92
C LYS A 300 5.65 -3.66 -10.59
N ILE A 301 4.35 -3.93 -10.49
CA ILE A 301 3.34 -2.89 -10.26
C ILE A 301 3.61 -2.06 -8.99
N ILE A 302 4.11 -2.68 -7.91
CA ILE A 302 4.45 -1.95 -6.67
C ILE A 302 5.56 -0.92 -6.91
N GLN A 303 6.58 -1.25 -7.72
CA GLN A 303 7.69 -0.35 -8.05
C GLN A 303 7.25 0.79 -8.97
N GLU A 304 6.36 0.47 -9.92
CA GLU A 304 5.73 1.45 -10.81
C GLU A 304 4.92 2.47 -9.99
N LEU A 305 4.04 1.99 -9.10
CA LEU A 305 3.26 2.84 -8.22
C LEU A 305 4.16 3.64 -7.28
N GLU A 306 5.16 3.04 -6.64
CA GLU A 306 6.13 3.77 -5.81
C GLU A 306 6.75 4.94 -6.60
N SER A 307 7.15 4.70 -7.84
CA SER A 307 7.76 5.72 -8.70
C SER A 307 6.81 6.86 -9.05
N PHE A 308 5.55 6.55 -9.34
CA PHE A 308 4.54 7.59 -9.62
C PHE A 308 4.21 8.40 -8.38
N PHE A 309 3.93 7.76 -7.24
CA PHE A 309 3.57 8.45 -6.01
C PHE A 309 4.73 9.28 -5.45
N ARG A 310 5.95 8.72 -5.38
CA ARG A 310 7.13 9.51 -4.96
C ARG A 310 7.41 10.65 -5.94
N GLY A 311 7.29 10.40 -7.24
CA GLY A 311 7.45 11.43 -8.28
C GLY A 311 6.44 12.57 -8.14
N ALA A 312 5.25 12.28 -7.62
CA ALA A 312 4.20 13.25 -7.33
C ALA A 312 4.31 13.91 -5.94
N GLY A 313 5.35 13.59 -5.14
CA GLY A 313 5.58 14.19 -3.83
C GLY A 313 4.92 13.48 -2.64
N TRP A 314 4.45 12.24 -2.81
CA TRP A 314 3.85 11.47 -1.73
C TRP A 314 4.90 10.77 -0.86
N ASN A 315 4.55 10.56 0.40
CA ASN A 315 5.22 9.57 1.24
C ASN A 315 4.70 8.17 0.87
N VAL A 316 5.60 7.26 0.50
CA VAL A 316 5.25 5.89 0.12
C VAL A 316 5.79 4.91 1.15
N ILE A 317 4.89 4.10 1.71
CA ILE A 317 5.20 3.02 2.65
C ILE A 317 4.82 1.70 1.99
N LYS A 318 5.80 0.82 1.78
CA LYS A 318 5.63 -0.52 1.26
C LYS A 318 5.54 -1.53 2.40
N VAL A 319 4.53 -2.40 2.32
CA VAL A 319 4.32 -3.54 3.22
C VAL A 319 4.26 -4.80 2.36
N ILE A 320 5.42 -5.46 2.21
CA ILE A 320 5.67 -6.52 1.23
C ILE A 320 5.76 -7.89 1.91
N TRP A 321 6.57 -7.99 2.97
CA TRP A 321 6.92 -9.25 3.61
C TRP A 321 6.42 -9.28 5.05
N GLY A 322 5.94 -10.44 5.49
CA GLY A 322 5.58 -10.66 6.90
C GLY A 322 6.80 -11.08 7.75
N ARG A 323 6.66 -11.03 9.08
CA ARG A 323 7.74 -11.26 10.07
C ARG A 323 8.58 -12.53 9.89
N GLY A 324 8.06 -13.54 9.20
CA GLY A 324 8.83 -14.75 8.88
C GLY A 324 10.02 -14.53 7.95
N TRP A 325 10.08 -13.37 7.26
CA TRP A 325 11.18 -12.98 6.38
C TRP A 325 12.26 -12.15 7.07
N ASP A 326 12.02 -11.63 8.28
CA ASP A 326 12.92 -10.67 8.94
C ASP A 326 14.30 -11.26 9.27
N VAL A 327 14.41 -12.59 9.38
CA VAL A 327 15.64 -13.32 9.70
C VAL A 327 16.45 -13.77 8.48
N LEU A 328 15.92 -13.58 7.26
CA LEU A 328 16.50 -14.05 5.99
C LEU A 328 17.20 -12.92 5.24
#